data_AF-A0A395MEK0-F1
#
_entry.id   AF-A0A395MEK0-F1
#
_cell.length_a   1.000
_cell.length_b   1.000
_cell.length_c   1.000
_cell.angle_alpha   90.00
_cell.angle_beta   90.00
_cell.angle_gamma   90.00
#
_symmetry.space_group_name_H-M   'P 1'
#
loop_
_entity.id
_entity.type
_entity.pdbx_description
1 polymer ?
#
loop_
_entity_poly.entity_id
_entity_poly.type
_entity_poly.pdbx_seq_one_letter_code
_entity_poly.pdbx_strand_id
1 'polypeptide(L)'
;MTSETRPKVCLDVAIDHRIRRLFKPVVHHQTERSNHVSRIEERGRFLGRCSDEIKTTAKLAGPAVKGGIAITLQQPRHNHPFEKGIDAVIGDCESLYALYDIFRAVSCETLDIRTDITIVDLLPYVFENVAKIGDDELEESFRVSTQIICDKEPGVLLCAGKIWLPRADKSNNRKGDACKFESLRVGERFGSTPKLPVTVRVRPPEERGFVSIRRVNGFHPSHAMNYHSHASLLRQLQILIGAETCGVLRGDWKDEQWMTEIRRRCMEISRGLSASPATSPPPQSPGQSSTRRSRTKYLPEYQELYSDALLDLQNRAKRVILSQRLATSPGTRYDTLLSCGLSEICNDVSLLLRQMLRLECRDWPDSVAWKNENALRDAATDTDRFAADLSKAAKQEGETQLLKIIQHGVESIRECVTGTGGNRPVYTLSLSKACDAFLGLAVDIEILLWNLLLDKEDALRAMGQEEVLSSLMSKVTLTSTAVNMLPHT
;
A
#
# COMPACT_ATOMS: atom_id res chain seq x y z
N MET A 1 4.02 19.47 -14.61
CA MET A 1 4.99 18.37 -14.42
C MET A 1 4.60 17.24 -15.35
N THR A 2 5.51 16.81 -16.21
CA THR A 2 5.33 15.69 -17.14
C THR A 2 5.27 14.35 -16.37
N SER A 3 4.67 13.30 -16.95
CA SER A 3 4.46 12.01 -16.26
C SER A 3 5.76 11.26 -15.92
N GLU A 4 6.89 11.67 -16.49
CA GLU A 4 8.20 11.03 -16.31
C GLU A 4 8.81 11.27 -14.94
N THR A 5 8.47 12.36 -14.24
CA THR A 5 9.10 12.72 -12.96
C THR A 5 8.44 12.07 -11.74
N ARG A 6 7.30 11.38 -11.91
CA ARG A 6 6.61 10.74 -10.77
C ARG A 6 7.22 9.36 -10.49
N PRO A 7 7.39 8.96 -9.23
CA PRO A 7 7.87 7.62 -8.90
C PRO A 7 6.96 6.56 -9.53
N LYS A 8 7.59 5.49 -10.02
CA LYS A 8 6.93 4.34 -10.66
C LYS A 8 6.82 3.14 -9.71
N VAL A 9 7.68 3.11 -8.70
CA VAL A 9 7.76 2.06 -7.68
C VAL A 9 7.70 2.73 -6.31
N CYS A 10 6.97 2.12 -5.39
CA CYS A 10 6.94 2.47 -3.97
C CYS A 10 6.57 1.20 -3.21
N LEU A 11 7.18 0.96 -2.04
CA LEU A 11 7.02 -0.27 -1.27
C LEU A 11 7.30 -1.54 -2.08
N ASP A 12 8.36 -1.54 -2.90
CA ASP A 12 8.73 -2.65 -3.79
C ASP A 12 7.63 -3.09 -4.78
N VAL A 13 6.62 -2.26 -5.05
CA VAL A 13 5.56 -2.55 -6.02
C VAL A 13 5.47 -1.46 -7.08
N ALA A 14 5.21 -1.87 -8.32
CA ALA A 14 4.81 -0.96 -9.37
C ALA A 14 3.50 -0.27 -8.96
N ILE A 15 3.50 1.06 -8.93
CA ILE A 15 2.37 1.84 -8.41
C ILE A 15 1.24 1.80 -9.42
N ASP A 16 0.02 1.45 -8.97
CA ASP A 16 -1.18 1.52 -9.80
C ASP A 16 -1.26 2.91 -10.45
N HIS A 17 -1.32 2.94 -11.79
CA HIS A 17 -1.30 4.17 -12.57
C HIS A 17 -2.39 5.17 -12.14
N ARG A 18 -3.56 4.70 -11.67
CA ARG A 18 -4.65 5.56 -11.16
C ARG A 18 -4.27 6.22 -9.84
N ILE A 19 -3.60 5.48 -8.95
CA ILE A 19 -3.05 6.04 -7.70
C ILE A 19 -1.95 7.05 -8.03
N ARG A 20 -1.04 6.71 -8.95
CA ARG A 20 0.06 7.58 -9.39
C ARG A 20 -0.42 8.93 -9.96
N ARG A 21 -1.65 9.01 -10.50
CA ARG A 21 -2.25 10.28 -10.95
C ARG A 21 -2.50 11.26 -9.82
N LEU A 22 -2.71 10.76 -8.60
CA LEU A 22 -3.04 11.53 -7.40
C LEU A 22 -1.80 12.21 -6.78
N PHE A 23 -0.60 11.79 -7.18
CA PHE A 23 0.64 12.28 -6.60
C PHE A 23 0.88 13.74 -6.97
N LYS A 24 1.11 14.55 -5.93
CA LYS A 24 1.28 16.00 -6.05
C LYS A 24 2.12 16.51 -4.88
N PRO A 25 2.98 17.53 -5.11
CA PRO A 25 3.64 18.28 -4.05
C PRO A 25 2.68 18.74 -2.95
N VAL A 26 3.16 18.74 -1.72
CA VAL A 26 2.48 19.34 -0.56
C VAL A 26 3.30 20.54 -0.13
N VAL A 27 2.74 21.74 -0.33
CA VAL A 27 3.37 22.99 0.12
C VAL A 27 2.69 23.41 1.42
N HIS A 28 3.42 23.40 2.54
CA HIS A 28 2.89 23.81 3.82
C HIS A 28 3.86 24.73 4.57
N HIS A 29 3.37 25.91 4.93
CA HIS A 29 4.11 26.89 5.73
C HIS A 29 3.57 26.86 7.16
N GLN A 30 4.10 25.97 7.99
CA GLN A 30 3.77 25.91 9.41
C GLN A 30 4.73 26.80 10.20
N THR A 31 4.22 27.88 10.79
CA THR A 31 5.03 28.84 11.56
C THR A 31 4.64 28.93 13.04
N GLU A 32 3.44 28.50 13.41
CA GLU A 32 2.98 28.51 14.80
C GLU A 32 3.68 27.41 15.59
N ARG A 33 4.34 27.77 16.69
CA ARG A 33 5.07 26.82 17.55
C ARG A 33 4.10 25.89 18.30
N SER A 34 4.57 24.69 18.59
CA SER A 34 3.84 23.71 19.40
C SER A 34 4.75 23.03 20.43
N ASN A 35 4.20 22.69 21.59
CA ASN A 35 4.92 22.09 22.71
C ASN A 35 4.95 20.54 22.68
N HIS A 36 4.31 19.90 21.69
CA HIS A 36 4.15 18.44 21.63
C HIS A 36 5.48 17.67 21.66
N VAL A 37 6.54 18.20 21.01
CA VAL A 37 7.87 17.56 21.01
C VAL A 37 8.47 17.58 22.40
N SER A 38 8.46 18.74 23.08
CA SER A 38 8.98 18.85 24.45
C SER A 38 8.22 17.95 25.42
N ARG A 39 6.90 17.80 25.24
CA ARG A 39 6.08 16.88 26.03
C ARG A 39 6.47 15.41 25.83
N ILE A 40 6.81 15.02 24.61
CA ILE A 40 7.36 13.69 24.32
C ILE A 40 8.71 13.48 25.02
N GLU A 41 9.58 14.49 25.03
CA GLU A 41 10.86 14.41 25.73
C GLU A 41 10.69 14.30 27.25
N GLU A 42 9.77 15.09 27.83
CA GLU A 42 9.40 15.03 29.24
C GLU A 42 8.84 13.66 29.62
N ARG A 43 7.95 13.09 28.80
CA ARG A 43 7.42 11.75 29.03
C ARG A 43 8.52 10.68 29.04
N GLY A 44 9.45 10.74 28.08
CA GLY A 44 10.56 9.80 28.02
C GLY A 44 11.48 9.90 29.24
N ARG A 45 11.79 11.12 29.69
CA ARG A 45 12.56 11.37 30.92
C ARG A 45 11.84 10.86 32.17
N PHE A 46 10.54 11.11 32.28
CA PHE A 46 9.72 10.63 33.39
C PHE A 46 9.73 9.10 33.50
N LEU A 47 9.72 8.39 32.36
CA LEU A 47 9.81 6.93 32.29
C LEU A 47 11.25 6.39 32.39
N GLY A 48 12.25 7.24 32.62
CA GLY A 48 13.65 6.83 32.74
C GLY A 48 14.25 6.23 31.45
N ARG A 49 13.72 6.60 30.28
CA ARG A 49 14.22 6.11 28.99
C ARG A 49 15.59 6.68 28.67
N CYS A 50 16.37 5.97 27.85
CA CYS A 50 17.71 6.42 27.51
C CYS A 50 17.67 7.66 26.59
N SER A 51 18.75 8.45 26.63
CA SER A 51 18.84 9.70 25.87
C SER A 51 18.63 9.50 24.36
N ASP A 52 19.16 8.42 23.79
CA ASP A 52 19.07 8.14 22.35
C ASP A 52 17.65 7.78 21.91
N GLU A 53 16.91 7.03 22.73
CA GLU A 53 15.49 6.72 22.51
C GLU A 53 14.66 8.00 22.57
N ILE A 54 14.87 8.84 23.58
CA ILE A 54 14.18 10.13 23.73
C ILE A 54 14.43 11.03 22.52
N LYS A 55 15.70 11.21 22.14
CA LYS A 55 16.09 12.07 21.02
C LYS A 55 15.53 11.57 19.69
N THR A 56 15.54 10.26 19.45
CA THR A 56 15.02 9.69 18.20
C THR A 56 13.50 9.77 18.14
N THR A 57 12.81 9.50 19.25
CA THR A 57 11.35 9.62 19.36
C THR A 57 10.91 11.07 19.20
N ALA A 58 11.62 12.03 19.80
CA ALA A 58 11.36 13.46 19.63
C ALA A 58 11.55 13.94 18.19
N LYS A 59 12.56 13.41 17.47
CA LYS A 59 12.74 13.69 16.03
C LYS A 59 11.58 13.17 15.19
N LEU A 60 11.13 11.93 15.42
CA LEU A 60 9.97 11.37 14.73
C LEU A 60 8.68 12.13 15.04
N ALA A 61 8.57 12.72 16.24
CA ALA A 61 7.44 13.55 16.60
C ALA A 61 7.49 14.98 16.03
N GLY A 62 8.65 15.43 15.56
CA GLY A 62 8.80 16.73 14.93
C GLY A 62 8.02 16.87 13.62
N PRO A 63 7.90 18.09 13.07
CA PRO A 63 8.47 19.34 13.57
C PRO A 63 7.66 19.99 14.70
N ALA A 64 8.31 20.79 15.56
CA ALA A 64 7.73 21.45 16.74
C ALA A 64 6.81 22.66 16.41
N VAL A 65 5.91 22.49 15.47
CA VAL A 65 4.94 23.48 14.99
C VAL A 65 3.54 22.87 14.93
N LYS A 66 2.49 23.68 14.88
CA LYS A 66 1.10 23.21 14.73
C LYS A 66 0.73 22.94 13.28
N GLY A 67 -0.29 22.09 13.05
CA GLY A 67 -0.84 21.81 11.71
C GLY A 67 -0.21 20.60 11.03
N GLY A 68 -0.22 20.56 9.70
CA GLY A 68 0.44 19.49 8.94
C GLY A 68 -0.21 18.11 9.07
N ILE A 69 0.58 17.09 8.72
CA ILE A 69 0.20 15.68 8.88
C ILE A 69 0.79 15.17 10.19
N ALA A 70 -0.06 14.52 10.98
CA ALA A 70 0.39 13.63 12.04
C ALA A 70 -0.09 12.20 11.76
N ILE A 71 0.66 11.21 12.22
CA ILE A 71 0.36 9.79 12.08
C ILE A 71 0.34 9.18 13.48
N THR A 72 -0.75 8.48 13.81
CA THR A 72 -0.77 7.66 15.02
C THR A 72 -0.39 6.22 14.72
N LEU A 73 0.53 5.67 15.51
CA LEU A 73 0.92 4.26 15.50
C LEU A 73 0.55 3.59 16.83
N GLN A 74 0.79 2.28 16.95
CA GLN A 74 0.39 1.53 18.14
C GLN A 74 1.29 1.84 19.34
N GLN A 75 2.52 1.36 19.26
CA GLN A 75 3.51 1.38 20.31
C GLN A 75 4.90 1.09 19.69
N PRO A 76 5.99 1.58 20.26
CA PRO A 76 7.34 1.33 19.75
C PRO A 76 7.74 -0.15 19.88
N ARG A 77 8.65 -0.60 19.01
CA ARG A 77 9.29 -1.92 19.11
C ARG A 77 10.36 -1.87 20.20
N HIS A 78 10.45 -2.92 21.03
CA HIS A 78 11.38 -2.99 22.16
C HIS A 78 12.88 -2.99 21.80
N ASN A 79 13.24 -3.22 20.55
CA ASN A 79 14.61 -3.42 20.08
C ASN A 79 14.93 -2.55 18.85
N HIS A 80 14.50 -1.28 18.86
CA HIS A 80 14.97 -0.31 17.87
C HIS A 80 16.43 0.08 18.13
N PRO A 81 17.25 0.29 17.08
CA PRO A 81 18.65 0.71 17.21
C PRO A 81 18.75 2.23 17.44
N PHE A 82 18.17 2.72 18.53
CA PHE A 82 18.10 4.16 18.83
C PHE A 82 19.46 4.84 18.90
N GLU A 83 20.48 4.12 19.38
CA GLU A 83 21.87 4.59 19.49
C GLU A 83 22.50 4.92 18.12
N LYS A 84 21.94 4.38 17.03
CA LYS A 84 22.38 4.65 15.64
C LYS A 84 21.58 5.77 14.97
N GLY A 85 20.62 6.36 15.69
CA GLY A 85 19.82 7.49 15.23
C GLY A 85 18.64 7.12 14.32
N ILE A 86 17.95 8.16 13.86
CA ILE A 86 16.64 8.05 13.18
C ILE A 86 16.70 7.23 11.89
N ASP A 87 17.72 7.40 11.05
CA ASP A 87 17.81 6.67 9.77
C ASP A 87 17.98 5.16 10.00
N ALA A 88 18.74 4.77 11.03
CA ALA A 88 18.88 3.36 11.40
C ALA A 88 17.56 2.78 11.95
N VAL A 89 16.81 3.55 12.75
CA VAL A 89 15.50 3.15 13.26
C VAL A 89 14.48 2.99 12.13
N ILE A 90 14.47 3.92 11.15
CA ILE A 90 13.62 3.82 9.96
C ILE A 90 14.01 2.59 9.13
N GLY A 91 15.30 2.41 8.84
CA GLY A 91 15.80 1.30 8.02
C GLY A 91 15.59 -0.09 8.63
N ASP A 92 15.61 -0.20 9.96
CA ASP A 92 15.38 -1.46 10.68
C ASP A 92 13.88 -1.75 10.93
N CYS A 93 13.01 -0.75 10.80
CA CYS A 93 11.58 -0.88 11.05
C CYS A 93 10.77 -0.81 9.75
N GLU A 94 10.34 -1.96 9.25
CA GLU A 94 9.47 -2.08 8.05
C GLU A 94 8.22 -1.17 8.11
N SER A 95 7.70 -0.86 9.31
CA SER A 95 6.57 0.05 9.42
C SER A 95 6.94 1.52 9.23
N LEU A 96 8.08 1.96 9.78
CA LEU A 96 8.57 3.33 9.58
C LEU A 96 9.15 3.52 8.19
N TYR A 97 9.87 2.52 7.66
CA TYR A 97 10.33 2.49 6.28
C TYR A 97 9.17 2.65 5.29
N ALA A 98 8.06 1.94 5.51
CA ALA A 98 6.89 2.08 4.64
C ALA A 98 6.33 3.51 4.65
N LEU A 99 6.21 4.14 5.82
CA LEU A 99 5.76 5.53 5.90
C LEU A 99 6.74 6.48 5.20
N TYR A 100 8.04 6.27 5.39
CA TYR A 100 9.10 7.04 4.74
C TYR A 100 8.98 6.96 3.21
N ASP A 101 8.88 5.75 2.65
CA ASP A 101 8.81 5.53 1.20
C ASP A 101 7.48 6.09 0.62
N ILE A 102 6.34 5.81 1.26
CA ILE A 102 5.04 6.32 0.83
C ILE A 102 5.03 7.84 0.76
N PHE A 103 5.39 8.52 1.86
CA PHE A 103 5.21 9.97 1.93
C PHE A 103 6.15 10.73 1.01
N ARG A 104 7.37 10.24 0.81
CA ARG A 104 8.26 10.76 -0.24
C ARG A 104 7.64 10.56 -1.62
N ALA A 105 7.14 9.36 -1.93
CA ALA A 105 6.59 9.07 -3.25
C ALA A 105 5.32 9.89 -3.58
N VAL A 106 4.32 9.87 -2.69
CA VAL A 106 2.99 10.48 -2.95
C VAL A 106 3.03 12.01 -2.93
N SER A 107 3.98 12.59 -2.18
CA SER A 107 4.21 14.03 -2.09
C SER A 107 5.19 14.55 -3.14
N CYS A 108 5.69 13.70 -4.05
CA CYS A 108 6.73 14.07 -5.00
C CYS A 108 7.96 14.69 -4.31
N GLU A 109 8.48 14.02 -3.28
CA GLU A 109 9.68 14.38 -2.53
C GLU A 109 9.57 15.67 -1.69
N THR A 110 8.35 16.16 -1.46
CA THR A 110 8.14 17.40 -0.65
C THR A 110 7.86 17.15 0.82
N LEU A 111 7.59 15.90 1.21
CA LEU A 111 7.42 15.49 2.60
C LEU A 111 8.36 14.33 2.94
N ASP A 112 9.00 14.44 4.09
CA ASP A 112 9.82 13.39 4.70
C ASP A 112 9.40 13.18 6.16
N ILE A 113 9.24 11.93 6.60
CA ILE A 113 8.86 11.61 7.99
C ILE A 113 9.94 12.00 9.01
N ARG A 114 11.15 12.32 8.56
CA ARG A 114 12.25 12.78 9.40
C ARG A 114 12.13 14.27 9.76
N THR A 115 11.37 15.05 8.99
CA THR A 115 11.36 16.51 9.08
C THR A 115 9.98 17.16 9.03
N ASP A 116 9.03 16.58 8.30
CA ASP A 116 7.79 17.26 7.90
C ASP A 116 6.53 16.63 8.47
N ILE A 117 6.61 15.37 8.91
CA ILE A 117 5.46 14.58 9.38
C ILE A 117 5.69 14.11 10.81
N THR A 118 4.73 14.43 11.68
CA THR A 118 4.76 14.02 13.09
C THR A 118 4.27 12.58 13.24
N ILE A 119 5.08 11.71 13.84
CA ILE A 119 4.70 10.34 14.21
C ILE A 119 4.57 10.25 15.73
N VAL A 120 3.41 9.76 16.20
CA VAL A 120 3.10 9.60 17.62
C VAL A 120 2.53 8.21 17.85
N ASP A 121 3.09 7.47 18.78
CA ASP A 121 2.49 6.22 19.25
C ASP A 121 1.32 6.49 20.21
N LEU A 122 0.28 5.67 20.14
CA LEU A 122 -0.83 5.72 21.10
C LEU A 122 -0.36 5.42 22.53
N LEU A 123 0.69 4.58 22.67
CA LEU A 123 1.39 4.29 23.91
C LEU A 123 2.88 4.68 23.78
N PRO A 124 3.23 5.97 23.93
CA PRO A 124 4.60 6.44 23.71
C PRO A 124 5.56 5.87 24.76
N TYR A 125 6.71 5.35 24.30
CA TYR A 125 7.76 4.69 25.09
C TYR A 125 7.33 3.41 25.83
N VAL A 126 6.20 2.83 25.50
CA VAL A 126 5.71 1.60 26.12
C VAL A 126 5.82 0.47 25.11
N PHE A 127 6.63 -0.54 25.37
CA PHE A 127 6.82 -1.68 24.45
C PHE A 127 6.29 -2.99 25.01
N GLU A 128 5.90 -2.99 26.28
CA GLU A 128 5.33 -4.11 26.99
C GLU A 128 4.00 -4.55 26.36
N ASN A 129 3.64 -5.81 26.57
CA ASN A 129 2.33 -6.29 26.16
C ASN A 129 1.27 -5.61 27.04
N VAL A 130 0.29 -4.95 26.42
CA VAL A 130 -0.81 -4.23 27.10
C VAL A 130 -1.57 -5.05 28.14
N ALA A 131 -1.56 -6.39 28.04
CA ALA A 131 -2.15 -7.27 29.06
C ALA A 131 -1.38 -7.30 30.38
N LYS A 132 -0.16 -6.78 30.41
CA LYS A 132 0.74 -6.76 31.57
C LYS A 132 0.87 -5.37 32.20
N ILE A 133 0.28 -4.36 31.58
CA ILE A 133 0.39 -2.97 32.02
C ILE A 133 -0.78 -2.68 32.97
N GLY A 134 -0.50 -1.98 34.08
CA GLY A 134 -1.54 -1.56 35.02
C GLY A 134 -2.54 -0.60 34.38
N ASP A 135 -3.78 -0.60 34.87
CA ASP A 135 -4.85 0.22 34.31
C ASP A 135 -4.54 1.72 34.39
N ASP A 136 -4.02 2.19 35.52
CA ASP A 136 -3.62 3.60 35.74
C ASP A 136 -2.50 4.02 34.79
N GLU A 137 -1.53 3.13 34.54
CA GLU A 137 -0.41 3.39 33.63
C GLU A 137 -0.88 3.45 32.17
N LEU A 138 -1.81 2.58 31.78
CA LEU A 138 -2.45 2.62 30.46
C LEU A 138 -3.25 3.90 30.27
N GLU A 139 -4.09 4.26 31.24
CA GLU A 139 -4.91 5.49 31.19
C GLU A 139 -4.03 6.73 31.07
N GLU A 140 -2.96 6.81 31.87
CA GLU A 140 -2.00 7.91 31.80
C GLU A 140 -1.29 7.95 30.44
N SER A 141 -0.91 6.80 29.88
CA SER A 141 -0.28 6.74 28.55
C SER A 141 -1.20 7.25 27.44
N PHE A 142 -2.49 6.87 27.46
CA PHE A 142 -3.50 7.39 26.53
C PHE A 142 -3.79 8.89 26.75
N ARG A 143 -3.79 9.36 28.00
CA ARG A 143 -3.95 10.77 28.34
C ARG A 143 -2.78 11.59 27.74
N VAL A 144 -1.56 11.11 27.90
CA VAL A 144 -0.34 11.75 27.36
C VAL A 144 -0.37 11.80 25.84
N SER A 145 -0.66 10.69 25.15
CA SER A 145 -0.75 10.70 23.68
C SER A 145 -1.87 11.61 23.17
N THR A 146 -2.99 11.69 23.90
CA THR A 146 -4.06 12.65 23.61
C THR A 146 -3.60 14.09 23.72
N GLN A 147 -2.89 14.44 24.79
CA GLN A 147 -2.36 15.79 24.98
C GLN A 147 -1.33 16.14 23.90
N ILE A 148 -0.42 15.23 23.55
CA ILE A 148 0.56 15.43 22.46
C ILE A 148 -0.13 15.75 21.13
N ILE A 149 -1.16 14.98 20.76
CA ILE A 149 -1.89 15.19 19.51
C ILE A 149 -2.69 16.50 19.56
N CYS A 150 -3.27 16.84 20.72
CA CYS A 150 -3.94 18.12 20.91
C CYS A 150 -2.96 19.28 20.79
N ASP A 151 -1.78 19.22 21.40
CA ASP A 151 -0.76 20.26 21.29
C ASP A 151 -0.29 20.43 19.83
N LYS A 152 -0.18 19.33 19.07
CA LYS A 152 0.20 19.35 17.64
C LYS A 152 -0.86 20.02 16.77
N GLU A 153 -2.14 19.94 17.14
CA GLU A 153 -3.28 20.39 16.34
C GLU A 153 -3.13 20.06 14.85
N PRO A 154 -3.00 18.77 14.47
CA PRO A 154 -2.69 18.41 13.09
C PRO A 154 -3.82 18.83 12.14
N GLY A 155 -3.44 19.31 10.96
CA GLY A 155 -4.40 19.61 9.89
C GLY A 155 -5.08 18.34 9.39
N VAL A 156 -4.32 17.24 9.35
CA VAL A 156 -4.82 15.88 9.10
C VAL A 156 -4.12 14.87 9.98
N LEU A 157 -4.88 13.97 10.59
CA LEU A 157 -4.38 12.83 11.35
C LEU A 157 -4.61 11.53 10.56
N LEU A 158 -3.53 10.86 10.18
CA LEU A 158 -3.58 9.49 9.67
C LEU A 158 -3.65 8.51 10.85
N CYS A 159 -4.81 7.89 11.03
CA CYS A 159 -5.00 6.89 12.08
C CYS A 159 -4.52 5.52 11.60
N ALA A 160 -3.30 5.10 11.95
CA ALA A 160 -2.72 3.82 11.57
C ALA A 160 -2.50 2.85 12.77
N GLY A 161 -2.60 3.36 14.00
CA GLY A 161 -2.47 2.59 15.24
C GLY A 161 -3.80 2.06 15.76
N LYS A 162 -3.79 0.94 16.50
CA LYS A 162 -4.94 0.46 17.28
C LYS A 162 -4.48 -0.43 18.42
N ILE A 163 -4.88 -0.09 19.63
CA ILE A 163 -4.55 -0.88 20.83
C ILE A 163 -5.75 -1.75 21.21
N TRP A 164 -5.59 -3.06 21.27
CA TRP A 164 -6.65 -3.96 21.74
C TRP A 164 -6.46 -4.21 23.22
N LEU A 165 -7.35 -3.68 24.05
CA LEU A 165 -7.28 -3.87 25.50
C LEU A 165 -7.90 -5.23 25.90
N PRO A 166 -7.23 -6.01 26.76
CA PRO A 166 -7.80 -7.25 27.29
C PRO A 166 -8.99 -6.93 28.19
N ARG A 167 -10.08 -7.70 28.03
CA ARG A 167 -11.41 -7.48 28.66
C ARG A 167 -12.08 -6.20 28.16
N ALA A 168 -12.57 -6.26 26.92
CA ALA A 168 -13.47 -5.25 26.38
C ALA A 168 -14.92 -5.56 26.80
N ASP A 169 -15.22 -5.40 28.09
CA ASP A 169 -16.58 -5.08 28.49
C ASP A 169 -16.96 -3.68 27.98
N LYS A 170 -18.27 -3.46 27.81
CA LYS A 170 -18.86 -2.51 26.83
C LYS A 170 -18.60 -1.02 27.08
N SER A 171 -17.74 -0.65 28.03
CA SER A 171 -17.42 0.75 28.36
C SER A 171 -16.01 0.91 28.92
N ASN A 172 -15.00 0.39 28.23
CA ASN A 172 -13.61 0.60 28.62
C ASN A 172 -13.20 2.07 28.44
N ASN A 173 -13.33 2.85 29.51
CA ASN A 173 -13.05 4.29 29.59
C ASN A 173 -11.55 4.63 29.65
N ARG A 174 -10.66 3.64 29.86
CA ARG A 174 -9.19 3.82 29.96
C ARG A 174 -8.58 4.58 28.78
N LYS A 175 -9.13 4.43 27.57
CA LYS A 175 -8.63 5.16 26.39
C LYS A 175 -9.04 6.62 26.36
N GLY A 176 -10.13 6.98 27.04
CA GLY A 176 -10.76 8.29 26.90
C GLY A 176 -10.91 8.71 25.43
N ASP A 177 -10.45 9.91 25.12
CA ASP A 177 -10.47 10.47 23.77
C ASP A 177 -9.42 9.84 22.82
N ALA A 178 -8.42 9.10 23.32
CA ALA A 178 -7.41 8.46 22.47
C ALA A 178 -8.02 7.43 21.50
N CYS A 179 -9.19 6.87 21.83
CA CYS A 179 -9.93 5.99 20.91
C CYS A 179 -10.29 6.67 19.58
N LYS A 180 -10.37 8.00 19.55
CA LYS A 180 -10.64 8.79 18.34
C LYS A 180 -9.44 8.82 17.39
N PHE A 181 -8.24 8.48 17.85
CA PHE A 181 -7.02 8.44 17.05
C PHE A 181 -6.69 7.04 16.53
N GLU A 182 -7.50 6.05 16.85
CA GLU A 182 -7.29 4.69 16.39
C GLU A 182 -7.78 4.51 14.95
N SER A 183 -7.05 3.66 14.23
CA SER A 183 -7.51 3.05 13.00
C SER A 183 -8.76 2.21 13.23
N LEU A 184 -9.57 2.12 12.18
CA LEU A 184 -10.73 1.26 12.13
C LEU A 184 -10.30 -0.19 11.83
N ARG A 185 -10.38 -0.58 10.57
CA ARG A 185 -9.88 -1.83 9.99
C ARG A 185 -9.37 -1.52 8.58
N VAL A 186 -8.64 -2.46 7.99
CA VAL A 186 -8.18 -2.38 6.59
C VAL A 186 -9.38 -2.09 5.68
N GLY A 187 -9.25 -1.11 4.79
CA GLY A 187 -10.27 -0.73 3.79
C GLY A 187 -11.47 0.08 4.31
N GLU A 188 -11.66 0.19 5.63
CA GLU A 188 -12.72 1.04 6.20
C GLU A 188 -12.42 2.54 5.99
N ARG A 189 -13.44 3.40 6.16
CA ARG A 189 -13.30 4.86 6.08
C ARG A 189 -14.08 5.57 7.17
N PHE A 190 -13.54 6.67 7.68
CA PHE A 190 -14.33 7.65 8.42
C PHE A 190 -15.37 8.31 7.50
N GLY A 191 -16.46 8.80 8.07
CA GLY A 191 -17.60 9.37 7.32
C GLY A 191 -18.58 8.33 6.78
N SER A 192 -18.22 7.04 6.79
CA SER A 192 -19.12 5.95 6.32
C SER A 192 -20.38 5.81 7.18
N THR A 193 -20.33 6.23 8.45
CA THR A 193 -21.48 6.28 9.35
C THR A 193 -21.41 7.52 10.24
N PRO A 194 -22.53 8.04 10.75
CA PRO A 194 -22.54 9.18 11.68
C PRO A 194 -21.73 8.93 12.97
N LYS A 195 -21.56 7.67 13.37
CA LYS A 195 -20.80 7.28 14.58
C LYS A 195 -19.29 7.41 14.40
N LEU A 196 -18.80 7.48 13.16
CA LEU A 196 -17.37 7.54 12.82
C LEU A 196 -17.09 8.79 11.98
N PRO A 197 -17.26 10.01 12.52
CA PRO A 197 -17.18 11.24 11.74
C PRO A 197 -15.77 11.49 11.20
N VAL A 198 -15.64 12.12 10.03
CA VAL A 198 -14.32 12.46 9.46
C VAL A 198 -13.55 13.43 10.37
N THR A 199 -14.25 14.41 10.95
CA THR A 199 -13.68 15.34 11.92
C THR A 199 -14.18 15.00 13.32
N VAL A 200 -13.25 14.90 14.27
CA VAL A 200 -13.54 14.72 15.69
C VAL A 200 -13.20 15.96 16.48
N ARG A 201 -13.97 16.20 17.55
CA ARG A 201 -13.63 17.19 18.57
C ARG A 201 -13.03 16.46 19.76
N VAL A 202 -11.83 16.84 20.15
CA VAL A 202 -11.09 16.27 21.27
C VAL A 202 -10.90 17.33 22.32
N ARG A 203 -11.13 16.97 23.58
CA ARG A 203 -10.86 17.87 24.70
C ARG A 203 -9.43 17.59 25.19
N PRO A 204 -8.51 18.57 25.14
CA PRO A 204 -7.21 18.41 25.77
C PRO A 204 -7.40 18.15 27.28
N PRO A 205 -6.71 17.16 27.87
CA PRO A 205 -6.80 16.87 29.30
C PRO A 205 -6.60 18.09 30.22
N GLU A 206 -5.75 19.04 29.82
CA GLU A 206 -5.31 20.17 30.66
C GLU A 206 -5.93 21.53 30.27
N GLU A 207 -6.75 21.61 29.21
CA GLU A 207 -7.26 22.88 28.68
C GLU A 207 -8.79 22.98 28.58
N ARG A 208 -9.32 24.20 28.74
CA ARG A 208 -10.74 24.51 28.52
C ARG A 208 -11.01 24.80 27.05
N GLY A 209 -10.96 23.78 26.21
CA GLY A 209 -11.16 23.93 24.76
C GLY A 209 -11.46 22.60 24.06
N PHE A 210 -11.77 22.69 22.77
CA PHE A 210 -11.83 21.52 21.90
C PHE A 210 -10.95 21.75 20.68
N VAL A 211 -10.08 20.80 20.40
CA VAL A 211 -9.31 20.74 19.15
C VAL A 211 -10.13 19.94 18.13
N SER A 212 -10.29 20.48 16.93
CA SER A 212 -10.98 19.79 15.83
C SER A 212 -9.95 19.15 14.91
N ILE A 213 -10.00 17.82 14.80
CA ILE A 213 -9.00 17.05 14.06
C ILE A 213 -9.68 16.31 12.92
N ARG A 214 -9.23 16.57 11.69
CA ARG A 214 -9.66 15.84 10.50
C ARG A 214 -8.88 14.53 10.41
N ARG A 215 -9.56 13.41 10.19
CA ARG A 215 -8.95 12.07 10.22
C ARG A 215 -9.02 11.38 8.87
N VAL A 216 -7.96 10.65 8.55
CA VAL A 216 -7.90 9.67 7.47
C VAL A 216 -7.70 8.29 8.08
N ASN A 217 -8.51 7.32 7.66
CA ASN A 217 -8.37 5.96 8.18
C ASN A 217 -7.25 5.23 7.45
N GLY A 218 -6.26 4.78 8.21
CA GLY A 218 -5.22 3.88 7.77
C GLY A 218 -5.38 2.47 8.35
N PHE A 219 -4.29 1.73 8.27
CA PHE A 219 -4.06 0.52 9.06
C PHE A 219 -2.56 0.41 9.29
N HIS A 220 -2.16 -0.35 10.32
CA HIS A 220 -0.76 -0.40 10.72
C HIS A 220 0.12 -0.94 9.57
N PRO A 221 1.21 -0.24 9.17
CA PRO A 221 2.00 -0.62 8.01
C PRO A 221 2.51 -2.08 8.01
N SER A 222 2.92 -2.57 9.19
CA SER A 222 3.28 -3.98 9.45
C SER A 222 2.28 -5.01 8.89
N HIS A 223 0.98 -4.70 8.80
CA HIS A 223 -0.01 -5.61 8.21
C HIS A 223 0.34 -5.98 6.75
N ALA A 224 0.71 -5.00 5.93
CA ALA A 224 1.11 -5.24 4.54
C ALA A 224 2.59 -5.63 4.42
N MET A 225 3.46 -5.10 5.29
CA MET A 225 4.91 -5.29 5.14
C MET A 225 5.43 -6.59 5.77
N ASN A 226 4.82 -7.05 6.89
CA ASN A 226 5.29 -8.20 7.65
C ASN A 226 4.30 -9.37 7.62
N TYR A 227 3.00 -9.13 7.88
CA TYR A 227 2.03 -10.22 8.01
C TYR A 227 1.52 -10.74 6.66
N HIS A 228 1.30 -9.83 5.71
CA HIS A 228 0.84 -10.13 4.35
C HIS A 228 1.82 -9.55 3.32
N SER A 229 3.12 -9.79 3.55
CA SER A 229 4.24 -9.23 2.80
C SER A 229 4.24 -9.53 1.30
N HIS A 230 3.50 -10.55 0.87
CA HIS A 230 3.34 -11.01 -0.51
C HIS A 230 2.14 -10.39 -1.24
N ALA A 231 1.19 -9.77 -0.54
CA ALA A 231 -0.04 -9.23 -1.14
C ALA A 231 0.15 -7.76 -1.53
N SER A 232 0.51 -7.52 -2.79
CA SER A 232 0.80 -6.18 -3.32
C SER A 232 -0.39 -5.23 -3.19
N LEU A 233 -1.62 -5.72 -3.30
CA LEU A 233 -2.82 -4.90 -3.18
C LEU A 233 -2.93 -4.19 -1.83
N LEU A 234 -2.43 -4.80 -0.73
CA LEU A 234 -2.37 -4.13 0.57
C LEU A 234 -1.34 -2.99 0.59
N ARG A 235 -0.22 -3.13 -0.14
CA ARG A 235 0.76 -2.05 -0.33
C ARG A 235 0.17 -0.93 -1.19
N GLN A 236 -0.55 -1.25 -2.27
CA GLN A 236 -1.29 -0.27 -3.07
C GLN A 236 -2.28 0.53 -2.22
N LEU A 237 -3.01 -0.13 -1.31
CA LEU A 237 -3.91 0.57 -0.40
C LEU A 237 -3.16 1.51 0.55
N GLN A 238 -1.97 1.16 1.04
CA GLN A 238 -1.17 2.09 1.86
C GLN A 238 -0.72 3.32 1.08
N ILE A 239 -0.30 3.13 -0.18
CA ILE A 239 0.07 4.23 -1.07
C ILE A 239 -1.16 5.13 -1.33
N LEU A 240 -2.33 4.55 -1.58
CA LEU A 240 -3.59 5.28 -1.74
C LEU A 240 -3.95 6.09 -0.48
N ILE A 241 -3.78 5.51 0.71
CA ILE A 241 -4.02 6.19 2.00
C ILE A 241 -3.03 7.35 2.21
N GLY A 242 -1.76 7.20 1.81
CA GLY A 242 -0.79 8.29 1.80
C GLY A 242 -1.20 9.43 0.87
N ALA A 243 -1.64 9.08 -0.34
CA ALA A 243 -2.16 10.05 -1.32
C ALA A 243 -3.44 10.75 -0.81
N GLU A 244 -4.35 10.02 -0.17
CA GLU A 244 -5.54 10.55 0.52
C GLU A 244 -5.15 11.53 1.61
N THR A 245 -4.22 11.15 2.49
CA THR A 245 -3.75 11.99 3.59
C THR A 245 -3.21 13.31 3.06
N CYS A 246 -2.37 13.28 2.02
CA CYS A 246 -1.84 14.48 1.38
C CYS A 246 -2.93 15.30 0.68
N GLY A 247 -3.86 14.65 -0.03
CA GLY A 247 -4.95 15.33 -0.74
C GLY A 247 -5.96 15.99 0.19
N VAL A 248 -6.26 15.34 1.33
CA VAL A 248 -7.16 15.88 2.36
C VAL A 248 -6.54 17.11 3.02
N LEU A 249 -5.21 17.10 3.20
CA LEU A 249 -4.46 18.24 3.72
C LEU A 249 -4.47 19.41 2.73
N ARG A 250 -4.26 19.15 1.43
CA ARG A 250 -4.34 20.16 0.37
C ARG A 250 -5.77 20.63 0.08
N GLY A 251 -6.78 19.91 0.53
CA GLY A 251 -8.18 20.19 0.23
C GLY A 251 -8.61 19.80 -1.18
N ASP A 252 -7.86 18.91 -1.86
CA ASP A 252 -8.12 18.49 -3.23
C ASP A 252 -8.47 16.99 -3.38
N TRP A 253 -8.65 16.29 -2.26
CA TRP A 253 -9.08 14.89 -2.27
C TRP A 253 -10.51 14.71 -2.78
N LYS A 254 -10.69 13.73 -3.67
CA LYS A 254 -12.00 13.28 -4.15
C LYS A 254 -11.98 11.76 -4.26
N ASP A 255 -12.94 11.11 -3.62
CA ASP A 255 -13.12 9.66 -3.74
C ASP A 255 -13.69 9.29 -5.11
N GLU A 256 -13.10 8.29 -5.73
CA GLU A 256 -13.59 7.67 -6.96
C GLU A 256 -14.03 6.22 -6.71
N GLN A 257 -14.89 5.70 -7.60
CA GLN A 257 -15.46 4.35 -7.43
C GLN A 257 -14.39 3.26 -7.35
N TRP A 258 -13.33 3.35 -8.18
CA TRP A 258 -12.25 2.38 -8.18
C TRP A 258 -11.45 2.34 -6.87
N MET A 259 -11.38 3.45 -6.14
CA MET A 259 -10.73 3.50 -4.82
C MET A 259 -11.52 2.67 -3.81
N THR A 260 -12.86 2.70 -3.89
CA THR A 260 -13.74 1.88 -3.06
C THR A 260 -13.57 0.39 -3.38
N GLU A 261 -13.35 0.06 -4.65
CA GLU A 261 -13.08 -1.30 -5.08
C GLU A 261 -11.76 -1.85 -4.52
N ILE A 262 -10.67 -1.09 -4.55
CA ILE A 262 -9.40 -1.47 -3.92
C ILE A 262 -9.61 -1.74 -2.42
N ARG A 263 -10.28 -0.82 -1.72
CA ARG A 263 -10.59 -0.97 -0.29
C ARG A 263 -11.38 -2.24 0.00
N ARG A 264 -12.38 -2.56 -0.83
CA ARG A 264 -13.21 -3.77 -0.71
C ARG A 264 -12.37 -5.04 -0.87
N ARG A 265 -11.55 -5.12 -1.92
CA ARG A 265 -10.67 -6.28 -2.15
C ARG A 265 -9.65 -6.45 -1.01
N CYS A 266 -9.08 -5.36 -0.47
CA CYS A 266 -8.22 -5.44 0.70
C CYS A 266 -8.94 -5.89 1.98
N MET A 267 -10.21 -5.51 2.16
CA MET A 267 -11.05 -6.05 3.24
C MET A 267 -11.21 -7.56 3.09
N GLU A 268 -11.41 -8.05 1.87
CA GLU A 268 -11.55 -9.49 1.60
C GLU A 268 -10.27 -10.27 1.87
N ILE A 269 -9.11 -9.77 1.45
CA ILE A 269 -7.81 -10.36 1.80
C ILE A 269 -7.66 -10.44 3.33
N SER A 270 -8.03 -9.38 4.03
CA SER A 270 -7.93 -9.31 5.50
C SER A 270 -8.95 -10.21 6.22
N ARG A 271 -10.13 -10.46 5.62
CA ARG A 271 -11.22 -11.30 6.17
C ARG A 271 -11.07 -12.78 5.82
N GLY A 272 -10.78 -13.12 4.57
CA GLY A 272 -10.65 -14.49 4.06
C GLY A 272 -9.56 -15.27 4.80
N LEU A 273 -8.54 -14.57 5.31
CA LEU A 273 -7.46 -15.16 6.09
C LEU A 273 -7.77 -15.24 7.60
N SER A 274 -8.85 -14.61 8.07
CA SER A 274 -9.45 -14.86 9.39
C SER A 274 -10.48 -16.01 9.37
N ALA A 275 -10.89 -16.46 8.17
CA ALA A 275 -11.97 -17.42 7.95
C ALA A 275 -11.55 -18.55 7.01
N SER A 276 -10.44 -19.23 7.30
CA SER A 276 -10.18 -20.56 6.73
C SER A 276 -10.66 -21.64 7.72
N PRO A 277 -11.86 -22.22 7.54
CA PRO A 277 -12.26 -23.47 8.15
C PRO A 277 -11.98 -24.62 7.18
N ALA A 278 -11.11 -25.54 7.56
CA ALA A 278 -11.16 -26.91 7.04
C ALA A 278 -10.63 -27.89 8.09
N THR A 279 -11.53 -28.76 8.54
CA THR A 279 -11.30 -29.99 9.33
C THR A 279 -10.70 -29.81 10.73
N SER A 280 -11.56 -29.50 11.70
CA SER A 280 -11.35 -29.92 13.09
C SER A 280 -12.24 -31.14 13.38
N PRO A 281 -11.70 -32.29 13.82
CA PRO A 281 -12.49 -33.28 14.55
C PRO A 281 -12.96 -32.68 15.89
N PRO A 282 -13.96 -33.30 16.57
CA PRO A 282 -14.54 -32.76 17.79
C PRO A 282 -13.48 -32.58 18.90
N PRO A 283 -13.73 -31.67 19.86
CA PRO A 283 -12.76 -31.32 20.89
C PRO A 283 -12.47 -32.54 21.76
N GLN A 284 -11.26 -33.09 21.64
CA GLN A 284 -10.76 -34.09 22.57
C GLN A 284 -10.16 -33.41 23.82
N SER A 285 -10.34 -34.12 24.92
CA SER A 285 -10.23 -33.79 26.34
C SER A 285 -8.99 -32.97 26.79
N PRO A 286 -9.10 -32.26 27.93
CA PRO A 286 -8.04 -31.39 28.44
C PRO A 286 -6.91 -32.25 29.02
N GLY A 287 -5.72 -32.15 28.44
CA GLY A 287 -4.56 -32.88 28.97
C GLY A 287 -3.35 -33.00 28.06
N GLN A 288 -3.40 -32.54 26.81
CA GLN A 288 -2.22 -32.51 25.94
C GLN A 288 -1.89 -31.09 25.52
N SER A 289 -0.64 -30.71 25.80
CA SER A 289 -0.05 -29.43 25.49
C SER A 289 -0.31 -29.07 24.02
N SER A 290 -0.99 -27.94 23.82
CA SER A 290 -1.13 -27.33 22.51
C SER A 290 0.28 -27.08 21.96
N THR A 291 0.69 -27.89 21.00
CA THR A 291 1.86 -27.62 20.17
C THR A 291 1.66 -26.24 19.57
N ARG A 292 2.50 -25.30 20.01
CA ARG A 292 2.67 -23.97 19.41
C ARG A 292 2.62 -24.12 17.89
N ARG A 293 1.62 -23.53 17.24
CA ARG A 293 1.65 -23.30 15.78
C ARG A 293 2.97 -22.58 15.47
N SER A 294 3.92 -23.29 14.86
CA SER A 294 5.17 -22.69 14.38
C SER A 294 4.80 -21.58 13.40
N ARG A 295 5.06 -20.34 13.79
CA ARG A 295 4.75 -19.12 13.02
C ARG A 295 5.85 -18.76 12.03
N THR A 296 6.89 -19.59 11.91
CA THR A 296 8.00 -19.41 10.99
C THR A 296 7.64 -20.09 9.67
N LYS A 297 7.22 -19.29 8.67
CA LYS A 297 7.16 -19.77 7.29
C LYS A 297 8.60 -19.99 6.81
N TYR A 298 8.86 -21.13 6.17
CA TYR A 298 10.12 -21.43 5.51
C TYR A 298 9.97 -21.16 4.00
N LEU A 299 11.02 -21.45 3.22
CA LEU A 299 11.00 -21.27 1.77
C LEU A 299 9.87 -22.04 1.06
N PRO A 300 9.54 -23.30 1.42
CA PRO A 300 8.50 -24.07 0.74
C PRO A 300 7.13 -23.37 0.73
N GLU A 301 6.72 -22.75 1.85
CA GLU A 301 5.42 -22.08 1.93
C GLU A 301 5.34 -20.83 1.03
N TYR A 302 6.46 -20.17 0.74
CA TYR A 302 6.50 -19.07 -0.22
C TYR A 302 6.64 -19.57 -1.65
N GLN A 303 7.34 -20.69 -1.88
CA GLN A 303 7.47 -21.30 -3.19
C GLN A 303 6.12 -21.82 -3.70
N GLU A 304 5.29 -22.45 -2.86
CA GLU A 304 3.95 -22.89 -3.26
C GLU A 304 3.07 -21.73 -3.74
N LEU A 305 3.04 -20.64 -2.96
CA LEU A 305 2.34 -19.41 -3.34
C LEU A 305 2.92 -18.78 -4.62
N TYR A 306 4.24 -18.87 -4.81
CA TYR A 306 4.92 -18.38 -6.01
C TYR A 306 4.51 -19.15 -7.26
N SER A 307 4.47 -20.49 -7.20
CA SER A 307 4.05 -21.34 -8.32
C SER A 307 2.59 -21.09 -8.69
N ASP A 308 1.70 -20.95 -7.70
CA ASP A 308 0.30 -20.58 -7.93
C ASP A 308 0.16 -19.22 -8.62
N ALA A 309 0.94 -18.22 -8.16
CA ALA A 309 0.93 -16.88 -8.73
C ALA A 309 1.48 -16.87 -10.18
N LEU A 310 2.52 -17.65 -10.49
CA LEU A 310 3.04 -17.81 -11.85
C LEU A 310 2.01 -18.45 -12.79
N LEU A 311 1.30 -19.48 -12.33
CA LEU A 311 0.24 -20.12 -13.11
C LEU A 311 -0.93 -19.16 -13.38
N ASP A 312 -1.37 -18.39 -12.38
CA ASP A 312 -2.42 -17.39 -12.59
C ASP A 312 -1.96 -16.30 -13.56
N LEU A 313 -0.72 -15.81 -13.40
CA LEU A 313 -0.11 -14.84 -14.32
C LEU A 313 -0.11 -15.36 -15.75
N GLN A 314 0.34 -16.59 -15.96
CA GLN A 314 0.40 -17.24 -17.26
C GLN A 314 -1.00 -17.34 -17.90
N ASN A 315 -2.00 -17.80 -17.14
CA ASN A 315 -3.36 -17.98 -17.62
C ASN A 315 -4.04 -16.64 -17.96
N ARG A 316 -3.78 -15.60 -17.17
CA ARG A 316 -4.27 -14.25 -17.42
C ARG A 316 -3.60 -13.61 -18.63
N ALA A 317 -2.28 -13.74 -18.74
CA ALA A 317 -1.51 -13.22 -19.86
C ALA A 317 -2.00 -13.82 -21.18
N LYS A 318 -2.15 -15.15 -21.26
CA LYS A 318 -2.71 -15.83 -22.43
C LYS A 318 -4.11 -15.31 -22.80
N ARG A 319 -5.00 -15.15 -21.81
CA ARG A 319 -6.37 -14.63 -22.02
C ARG A 319 -6.39 -13.19 -22.53
N VAL A 320 -5.58 -12.30 -21.97
CA VAL A 320 -5.58 -10.88 -22.39
C VAL A 320 -4.92 -10.69 -23.74
N ILE A 321 -3.89 -11.47 -24.07
CA ILE A 321 -3.28 -11.48 -25.41
C ILE A 321 -4.33 -11.81 -26.47
N LEU A 322 -5.15 -12.83 -26.22
CA LEU A 322 -6.26 -13.20 -27.11
C LEU A 322 -7.32 -12.09 -27.19
N SER A 323 -7.68 -11.49 -26.06
CA SER A 323 -8.75 -10.49 -25.97
C SER A 323 -8.38 -9.14 -26.58
N GLN A 324 -7.13 -8.69 -26.43
CA GLN A 324 -6.63 -7.42 -26.99
C GLN A 324 -6.74 -7.35 -28.51
N ARG A 325 -6.71 -8.50 -29.20
CA ARG A 325 -6.91 -8.59 -30.65
C ARG A 325 -8.30 -8.16 -31.09
N LEU A 326 -9.28 -8.47 -30.26
CA LEU A 326 -10.68 -8.16 -30.52
C LEU A 326 -11.04 -6.73 -30.11
N ALA A 327 -10.18 -6.08 -29.33
CA ALA A 327 -10.41 -4.73 -28.83
C ALA A 327 -10.05 -3.67 -29.89
N THR A 328 -11.09 -3.05 -30.43
CA THR A 328 -10.99 -2.05 -31.51
C THR A 328 -10.74 -0.63 -31.01
N SER A 329 -11.12 -0.30 -29.77
CA SER A 329 -10.95 1.04 -29.19
C SER A 329 -9.90 1.08 -28.06
N PRO A 330 -9.22 2.22 -27.84
CA PRO A 330 -8.32 2.41 -26.69
C PRO A 330 -9.01 2.16 -25.35
N GLY A 331 -10.28 2.59 -25.22
CA GLY A 331 -11.06 2.36 -24.01
C GLY A 331 -11.31 0.89 -23.70
N THR A 332 -11.69 0.09 -24.72
CA THR A 332 -11.86 -1.35 -24.57
C THR A 332 -10.54 -2.04 -24.22
N ARG A 333 -9.41 -1.61 -24.83
CA ARG A 333 -8.08 -2.14 -24.51
C ARG A 333 -7.68 -1.85 -23.08
N TYR A 334 -7.91 -0.61 -22.63
CA TYR A 334 -7.68 -0.19 -21.25
C TYR A 334 -8.48 -1.05 -20.26
N ASP A 335 -9.80 -1.14 -20.44
CA ASP A 335 -10.67 -1.87 -19.50
C ASP A 335 -10.36 -3.38 -19.49
N THR A 336 -10.03 -3.96 -20.65
CA THR A 336 -9.61 -5.36 -20.75
C THR A 336 -8.28 -5.61 -20.03
N LEU A 337 -7.29 -4.75 -20.23
CA LEU A 337 -5.99 -4.90 -19.56
C LEU A 337 -6.09 -4.66 -18.05
N LEU A 338 -6.85 -3.64 -17.64
CA LEU A 338 -7.08 -3.31 -16.24
C LEU A 338 -7.77 -4.45 -15.50
N SER A 339 -8.84 -5.00 -16.07
CA SER A 339 -9.61 -6.10 -15.46
C SER A 339 -8.80 -7.40 -15.35
N CYS A 340 -7.77 -7.56 -16.18
CA CYS A 340 -6.90 -8.73 -16.16
C CYS A 340 -6.01 -8.80 -14.90
N GLY A 341 -5.59 -7.64 -14.37
CA GLY A 341 -4.78 -7.57 -13.14
C GLY A 341 -3.35 -8.11 -13.30
N LEU A 342 -2.77 -8.07 -14.50
CA LEU A 342 -1.41 -8.60 -14.73
C LEU A 342 -0.35 -7.93 -13.87
N SER A 343 -0.36 -6.59 -13.80
CA SER A 343 0.59 -5.82 -12.99
C SER A 343 0.52 -6.21 -11.49
N GLU A 344 -0.69 -6.39 -10.95
CA GLU A 344 -0.90 -6.82 -9.57
C GLU A 344 -0.24 -8.17 -9.29
N ILE A 345 -0.41 -9.15 -10.19
CA ILE A 345 0.18 -10.47 -10.01
C ILE A 345 1.70 -10.45 -10.23
N CYS A 346 2.21 -9.68 -11.19
CA CYS A 346 3.65 -9.47 -11.33
C CYS A 346 4.26 -8.88 -10.05
N ASN A 347 3.57 -7.93 -9.41
CA ASN A 347 3.98 -7.42 -8.10
C ASN A 347 3.95 -8.51 -7.03
N ASP A 348 2.89 -9.31 -6.93
CA ASP A 348 2.80 -10.41 -5.95
C ASP A 348 3.93 -11.43 -6.13
N VAL A 349 4.22 -11.82 -7.37
CA VAL A 349 5.34 -12.70 -7.73
C VAL A 349 6.68 -12.10 -7.30
N SER A 350 6.92 -10.81 -7.58
CA SER A 350 8.12 -10.11 -7.13
C SER A 350 8.23 -10.11 -5.60
N LEU A 351 7.14 -9.84 -4.88
CA LEU A 351 7.12 -9.82 -3.42
C LEU A 351 7.36 -11.21 -2.81
N LEU A 352 6.83 -12.27 -3.40
CA LEU A 352 7.07 -13.65 -2.99
C LEU A 352 8.56 -14.00 -3.12
N LEU A 353 9.18 -13.69 -4.27
CA LEU A 353 10.63 -13.84 -4.47
C LEU A 353 11.45 -13.03 -3.47
N ARG A 354 11.03 -11.81 -3.12
CA ARG A 354 11.68 -11.01 -2.07
C ARG A 354 11.58 -11.67 -0.70
N GLN A 355 10.47 -12.34 -0.37
CA GLN A 355 10.38 -13.10 0.89
C GLN A 355 11.31 -14.31 0.88
N MET A 356 11.39 -15.03 -0.24
CA MET A 356 12.34 -16.13 -0.41
C MET A 356 13.79 -15.65 -0.24
N LEU A 357 14.16 -14.53 -0.88
CA LEU A 357 15.48 -13.92 -0.77
C LEU A 357 15.80 -13.50 0.67
N ARG A 358 14.84 -12.89 1.38
CA ARG A 358 15.01 -12.51 2.80
C ARG A 358 15.26 -13.72 3.70
N LEU A 359 14.68 -14.87 3.40
CA LEU A 359 14.93 -16.12 4.13
C LEU A 359 16.29 -16.72 3.77
N GLU A 360 16.70 -16.64 2.50
CA GLU A 360 18.04 -17.02 2.04
C GLU A 360 19.15 -16.23 2.73
N CYS A 361 19.03 -14.91 2.81
CA CYS A 361 20.04 -14.08 3.48
C CYS A 361 20.12 -14.25 5.00
N ARG A 362 19.15 -14.92 5.65
CA ARG A 362 19.13 -15.11 7.11
C ARG A 362 19.82 -16.39 7.57
N ASP A 363 20.27 -17.21 6.63
CA ASP A 363 20.68 -18.61 6.83
C ASP A 363 19.57 -19.46 7.49
N TRP A 364 19.70 -20.77 7.36
CA TRP A 364 18.76 -21.71 7.97
C TRP A 364 19.49 -22.91 8.58
N PRO A 365 18.89 -23.57 9.59
CA PRO A 365 19.48 -24.77 10.17
C PRO A 365 19.62 -25.90 9.14
N ASP A 366 20.67 -26.72 9.27
CA ASP A 366 20.90 -27.90 8.42
C ASP A 366 19.70 -28.86 8.37
N SER A 367 18.93 -28.93 9.45
CA SER A 367 17.75 -29.78 9.57
C SER A 367 16.63 -29.47 8.57
N VAL A 368 16.62 -28.25 8.00
CA VAL A 368 15.65 -27.81 6.97
C VAL A 368 16.30 -27.47 5.63
N ALA A 369 17.64 -27.57 5.52
CA ALA A 369 18.37 -27.18 4.32
C ALA A 369 17.87 -27.88 3.06
N TRP A 370 17.70 -29.21 3.11
CA TRP A 370 17.21 -29.98 1.96
C TRP A 370 15.82 -29.54 1.47
N LYS A 371 14.93 -29.08 2.38
CA LYS A 371 13.59 -28.59 2.01
C LYS A 371 13.69 -27.24 1.31
N ASN A 372 14.53 -26.36 1.86
CA ASN A 372 14.76 -25.03 1.33
C ASN A 372 15.43 -25.08 -0.05
N GLU A 373 16.45 -25.93 -0.20
CA GLU A 373 17.11 -26.17 -1.49
C GLU A 373 16.15 -26.75 -2.54
N ASN A 374 15.30 -27.71 -2.16
CA ASN A 374 14.28 -28.23 -3.06
C ASN A 374 13.32 -27.14 -3.51
N ALA A 375 12.82 -26.31 -2.59
CA ALA A 375 11.96 -25.19 -2.92
C ALA A 375 12.64 -24.19 -3.88
N LEU A 376 13.93 -23.91 -3.73
CA LEU A 376 14.67 -23.05 -4.67
C LEU A 376 14.79 -23.69 -6.07
N ARG A 377 15.00 -25.01 -6.16
CA ARG A 377 15.03 -25.73 -7.45
C ARG A 377 13.66 -25.77 -8.11
N ASP A 378 12.59 -25.95 -7.33
CA ASP A 378 11.21 -25.93 -7.82
C ASP A 378 10.86 -24.54 -8.35
N ALA A 379 11.19 -23.48 -7.61
CA ALA A 379 11.02 -22.11 -8.09
C ALA A 379 11.80 -21.83 -9.38
N ALA A 380 13.04 -22.33 -9.51
CA ALA A 380 13.81 -22.19 -10.75
C ALA A 380 13.15 -22.91 -11.93
N THR A 381 12.67 -24.13 -11.71
CA THR A 381 11.98 -24.94 -12.72
C THR A 381 10.67 -24.29 -13.17
N ASP A 382 9.88 -23.78 -12.22
CA ASP A 382 8.61 -23.11 -12.51
C ASP A 382 8.82 -21.78 -13.24
N THR A 383 9.88 -21.05 -12.90
CA THR A 383 10.27 -19.81 -13.60
C THR A 383 10.67 -20.07 -15.06
N ASP A 384 11.50 -21.09 -15.30
CA ASP A 384 11.90 -21.48 -16.66
C ASP A 384 10.69 -21.90 -17.49
N ARG A 385 9.83 -22.77 -16.93
CA ARG A 385 8.60 -23.23 -17.59
C ARG A 385 7.67 -22.06 -17.92
N PHE A 386 7.44 -21.17 -16.96
CA PHE A 386 6.66 -19.95 -17.15
C PHE A 386 7.21 -19.13 -18.32
N ALA A 387 8.51 -18.86 -18.33
CA ALA A 387 9.17 -18.05 -19.36
C ALA A 387 9.13 -18.74 -20.74
N ALA A 388 9.31 -20.05 -20.82
CA ALA A 388 9.22 -20.81 -22.06
C ALA A 388 7.80 -20.75 -22.65
N ASP A 389 6.79 -21.05 -21.83
CA ASP A 389 5.41 -21.10 -22.28
C ASP A 389 4.85 -19.73 -22.68
N LEU A 390 5.15 -18.68 -21.90
CA LEU A 390 4.65 -17.34 -22.19
C LEU A 390 5.35 -16.76 -23.43
N SER A 391 6.63 -17.04 -23.63
CA SER A 391 7.35 -16.68 -24.86
C SER A 391 6.75 -17.35 -26.10
N LYS A 392 6.37 -18.63 -26.00
CA LYS A 392 5.67 -19.34 -27.09
C LYS A 392 4.33 -18.69 -27.42
N ALA A 393 3.53 -18.37 -26.40
CA ALA A 393 2.25 -17.70 -26.59
C ALA A 393 2.43 -16.30 -27.20
N ALA A 394 3.44 -15.54 -26.79
CA ALA A 394 3.68 -14.19 -27.30
C ALA A 394 4.25 -14.16 -28.73
N LYS A 395 4.87 -15.24 -29.23
CA LYS A 395 5.37 -15.34 -30.62
C LYS A 395 4.31 -15.68 -31.65
N GLN A 396 3.23 -16.35 -31.23
CA GLN A 396 2.18 -16.79 -32.13
C GLN A 396 1.26 -15.63 -32.56
N GLU A 397 1.38 -14.47 -31.90
CA GLU A 397 0.37 -13.42 -31.97
C GLU A 397 0.98 -12.09 -32.47
N GLY A 398 0.38 -11.46 -33.49
CA GLY A 398 0.90 -10.24 -34.16
C GLY A 398 1.20 -9.04 -33.23
N GLU A 399 1.98 -8.05 -33.70
CA GLU A 399 2.57 -7.02 -32.86
C GLU A 399 1.57 -6.06 -32.19
N THR A 400 1.45 -6.13 -30.87
CA THR A 400 0.85 -5.08 -30.01
C THR A 400 1.88 -4.56 -29.01
N GLN A 401 1.67 -3.37 -28.46
CA GLN A 401 2.57 -2.82 -27.43
C GLN A 401 2.63 -3.71 -26.18
N LEU A 402 1.50 -4.29 -25.76
CA LEU A 402 1.46 -5.27 -24.66
C LEU A 402 2.33 -6.49 -24.96
N LEU A 403 2.30 -7.01 -26.19
CA LEU A 403 3.12 -8.16 -26.57
C LEU A 403 4.61 -7.83 -26.55
N LYS A 404 5.01 -6.62 -26.96
CA LYS A 404 6.41 -6.16 -26.86
C LYS A 404 6.87 -6.13 -25.40
N ILE A 405 6.04 -5.61 -24.50
CA ILE A 405 6.29 -5.59 -23.06
C ILE A 405 6.43 -7.02 -22.50
N ILE A 406 5.49 -7.90 -22.82
CA ILE A 406 5.52 -9.29 -22.35
C ILE A 406 6.75 -10.04 -22.88
N GLN A 407 7.10 -9.87 -24.16
CA GLN A 407 8.27 -10.51 -24.76
C GLN A 407 9.56 -10.07 -24.07
N HIS A 408 9.74 -8.76 -23.88
CA HIS A 408 10.91 -8.21 -23.20
C HIS A 408 10.98 -8.68 -21.74
N GLY A 409 9.89 -8.58 -20.99
CA GLY A 409 9.85 -9.02 -19.59
C GLY A 409 10.14 -10.51 -19.44
N VAL A 410 9.60 -11.36 -20.33
CA VAL A 410 9.87 -12.80 -20.33
C VAL A 410 11.33 -13.12 -20.66
N GLU A 411 11.96 -12.36 -21.55
CA GLU A 411 13.39 -12.50 -21.84
C GLU A 411 14.23 -12.18 -20.61
N SER A 412 13.97 -11.05 -19.93
CA SER A 412 14.63 -10.70 -18.67
C SER A 412 14.41 -11.74 -17.56
N ILE A 413 13.20 -12.30 -17.45
CA ILE A 413 12.90 -13.37 -16.49
C ILE A 413 13.68 -14.64 -16.82
N ARG A 414 13.80 -15.00 -18.10
CA ARG A 414 14.56 -16.19 -18.54
C ARG A 414 16.04 -16.06 -18.20
N GLU A 415 16.62 -14.87 -18.35
CA GLU A 415 18.02 -14.59 -17.99
C GLU A 415 18.30 -14.76 -16.49
N CYS A 416 17.26 -14.81 -15.65
CA CYS A 416 17.41 -15.05 -14.22
C CYS A 416 17.62 -16.53 -13.87
N VAL A 417 17.35 -17.45 -14.81
CA VAL A 417 17.52 -18.89 -14.63
C VAL A 417 18.79 -19.35 -15.35
N THR A 418 19.62 -20.12 -14.66
CA THR A 418 20.75 -20.83 -15.29
C THR A 418 20.56 -22.33 -15.16
N GLY A 419 20.81 -23.06 -16.24
CA GLY A 419 20.75 -24.52 -16.28
C GLY A 419 22.14 -25.12 -16.47
N THR A 420 22.50 -26.14 -15.70
CA THR A 420 23.69 -26.96 -15.98
C THR A 420 23.31 -28.09 -16.95
N GLY A 421 24.06 -28.22 -18.05
CA GLY A 421 23.79 -29.20 -19.10
C GLY A 421 24.03 -30.65 -18.65
N GLY A 422 23.04 -31.53 -18.88
CA GLY A 422 23.08 -32.97 -18.61
C GLY A 422 21.72 -33.63 -18.89
N ASN A 423 21.61 -34.96 -18.74
CA ASN A 423 20.35 -35.71 -18.95
C ASN A 423 19.20 -35.31 -18.00
N ARG A 424 19.50 -34.58 -16.92
CA ARG A 424 18.53 -33.91 -16.04
C ARG A 424 19.03 -32.49 -15.78
N PRO A 425 18.50 -31.47 -16.46
CA PRO A 425 18.93 -30.09 -16.22
C PRO A 425 18.63 -29.71 -14.77
N VAL A 426 19.64 -29.22 -14.06
CA VAL A 426 19.46 -28.62 -12.73
C VAL A 426 19.43 -27.11 -12.94
N TYR A 427 18.27 -26.52 -12.64
CA TYR A 427 18.07 -25.09 -12.72
C TYR A 427 18.40 -24.40 -11.41
N THR A 428 19.02 -23.23 -11.51
CA THR A 428 19.20 -22.31 -10.39
C THR A 428 18.61 -20.96 -10.76
N LEU A 429 17.99 -20.30 -9.77
CA LEU A 429 17.31 -19.02 -9.95
C LEU A 429 18.04 -17.94 -9.16
N SER A 430 18.40 -16.84 -9.83
CA SER A 430 18.85 -15.64 -9.14
C SER A 430 17.62 -14.90 -8.58
N LEU A 431 17.30 -15.12 -7.30
CA LEU A 431 16.11 -14.52 -6.66
C LEU A 431 16.10 -12.99 -6.76
N SER A 432 17.25 -12.34 -6.54
CA SER A 432 17.37 -10.88 -6.66
C SER A 432 17.09 -10.37 -8.07
N LYS A 433 17.65 -11.02 -9.11
CA LYS A 433 17.38 -10.60 -10.49
C LYS A 433 15.93 -10.88 -10.88
N ALA A 434 15.40 -12.03 -10.45
CA ALA A 434 14.03 -12.43 -10.74
C ALA A 434 13.02 -11.47 -10.11
N CYS A 435 13.22 -11.06 -8.85
CA CYS A 435 12.30 -10.10 -8.23
C CYS A 435 12.29 -8.75 -8.95
N ASP A 436 13.45 -8.30 -9.44
CA ASP A 436 13.55 -7.05 -10.20
C ASP A 436 12.96 -7.19 -11.62
N ALA A 437 13.13 -8.34 -12.28
CA ALA A 437 12.53 -8.60 -13.59
C ALA A 437 11.00 -8.60 -13.55
N PHE A 438 10.39 -9.27 -12.56
CA PHE A 438 8.92 -9.25 -12.39
C PHE A 438 8.39 -7.87 -12.01
N LEU A 439 9.12 -7.13 -11.17
CA LEU A 439 8.76 -5.74 -10.83
C LEU A 439 8.87 -4.82 -12.05
N GLY A 440 9.91 -4.97 -12.86
CA GLY A 440 10.08 -4.24 -14.13
C GLY A 440 8.92 -4.49 -15.09
N LEU A 441 8.53 -5.75 -15.26
CA LEU A 441 7.35 -6.11 -16.06
C LEU A 441 6.06 -5.46 -15.52
N ALA A 442 5.86 -5.43 -14.19
CA ALA A 442 4.71 -4.75 -13.59
C ALA A 442 4.72 -3.24 -13.89
N VAL A 443 5.90 -2.59 -13.78
CA VAL A 443 6.08 -1.17 -14.11
C VAL A 443 5.73 -0.88 -15.57
N ASP A 444 6.20 -1.69 -16.51
CA ASP A 444 5.92 -1.49 -17.94
C ASP A 444 4.41 -1.65 -18.24
N ILE A 445 3.74 -2.58 -17.58
CA ILE A 445 2.29 -2.76 -17.69
C ILE A 445 1.54 -1.55 -17.14
N GLU A 446 1.95 -0.98 -15.99
CA GLU A 446 1.34 0.24 -15.44
C GLU A 446 1.58 1.47 -16.34
N ILE A 447 2.75 1.56 -17.00
CA ILE A 447 3.03 2.60 -17.99
C ILE A 447 2.09 2.46 -19.20
N LEU A 448 1.88 1.24 -19.70
CA LEU A 448 0.93 0.99 -20.77
C LEU A 448 -0.50 1.34 -20.36
N LEU A 449 -0.94 0.93 -19.17
CA LEU A 449 -2.26 1.27 -18.64
C LEU A 449 -2.45 2.78 -18.51
N TRP A 450 -1.44 3.51 -18.06
CA TRP A 450 -1.45 4.97 -18.01
C TRP A 450 -1.68 5.57 -19.40
N ASN A 451 -0.93 5.14 -20.41
CA ASN A 451 -1.03 5.67 -21.77
C ASN A 451 -2.41 5.37 -22.38
N LEU A 452 -2.89 4.14 -22.23
CA LEU A 452 -4.23 3.76 -22.71
C LEU A 452 -5.35 4.55 -22.02
N LEU A 453 -5.16 4.92 -20.75
CA LEU A 453 -6.11 5.78 -20.03
C LEU A 453 -6.13 7.20 -20.60
N LEU A 454 -4.96 7.76 -20.93
CA LEU A 454 -4.88 9.07 -21.59
C LEU A 454 -5.55 9.03 -22.96
N ASP A 455 -5.26 8.02 -23.78
CA ASP A 455 -5.89 7.84 -25.08
C ASP A 455 -7.42 7.69 -24.95
N LYS A 456 -7.90 6.97 -23.94
CA LYS A 456 -9.32 6.82 -23.63
C LYS A 456 -9.96 8.18 -23.28
N GLU A 457 -9.30 8.99 -22.48
CA GLU A 457 -9.79 10.33 -22.11
C GLU A 457 -9.81 11.30 -23.30
N ASP A 458 -8.78 11.27 -24.14
CA ASP A 458 -8.70 12.12 -25.32
C ASP A 458 -9.75 11.75 -26.37
N ALA A 459 -10.00 10.45 -26.59
CA ALA A 459 -11.09 9.99 -27.44
C ALA A 459 -12.46 10.46 -26.95
N LEU A 460 -12.71 10.40 -25.63
CA LEU A 460 -13.96 10.89 -25.03
C LEU A 460 -14.12 12.41 -25.20
N ARG A 461 -13.03 13.17 -25.08
CA ARG A 461 -13.05 14.63 -25.31
C ARG A 461 -13.34 14.97 -26.77
N ALA A 462 -12.74 14.25 -27.72
CA ALA A 462 -12.98 14.43 -29.15
C ALA A 462 -14.46 14.17 -29.49
N MET A 463 -15.04 13.08 -28.98
CA MET A 463 -16.47 12.78 -29.15
C MET A 463 -17.37 13.87 -28.56
N GLY A 464 -17.07 14.35 -27.35
CA GLY A 464 -17.84 15.43 -26.71
C GLY A 464 -17.76 16.75 -27.49
N GLN A 465 -16.62 17.03 -28.14
CA GLN A 465 -16.48 18.17 -29.05
C GLN A 465 -17.25 17.96 -30.36
N GLU A 466 -17.27 16.75 -30.92
CA GLU A 466 -18.08 16.41 -32.09
C GLU A 466 -19.59 16.51 -31.84
N GLU A 467 -20.07 16.10 -30.65
CA GLU A 467 -21.48 16.28 -30.26
C GLU A 467 -21.85 17.75 -30.13
N VAL A 468 -20.95 18.57 -29.57
CA VAL A 468 -21.13 20.03 -29.47
C VAL A 468 -21.11 20.68 -30.86
N LEU A 469 -20.20 20.28 -31.75
CA LEU A 469 -20.13 20.76 -33.13
C LEU A 469 -21.34 20.33 -33.95
N SER A 470 -21.81 19.08 -33.79
CA SER A 470 -23.03 18.57 -34.44
C SER A 470 -24.29 19.29 -33.95
N SER A 471 -24.35 19.64 -32.66
CA SER A 471 -25.40 20.48 -32.07
C SER A 471 -25.35 21.94 -32.57
N LEU A 472 -24.17 22.47 -32.87
CA LEU A 472 -24.00 23.79 -33.48
C LEU A 472 -24.36 23.78 -34.97
N MET A 473 -23.96 22.75 -35.73
CA MET A 473 -24.26 22.63 -37.16
C MET A 473 -25.74 22.35 -37.43
N SER A 474 -26.41 21.56 -36.58
CA SER A 474 -27.87 21.36 -36.67
C SER A 474 -28.69 22.63 -36.41
N LYS A 475 -28.11 23.63 -35.74
CA LYS A 475 -28.70 24.97 -35.55
C LYS A 475 -28.39 25.94 -36.69
N VAL A 476 -27.48 25.60 -37.61
CA VAL A 476 -27.24 26.34 -38.84
C VAL A 476 -28.05 25.67 -39.96
N THR A 477 -29.38 25.81 -39.91
CA THR A 477 -30.20 25.51 -41.08
C THR A 477 -30.00 26.65 -42.08
N LEU A 478 -29.36 26.35 -43.21
CA LEU A 478 -29.27 27.25 -44.36
C LEU A 478 -30.70 27.64 -44.79
N THR A 479 -31.06 28.90 -44.57
CA THR A 479 -32.23 29.50 -45.21
C THR A 479 -32.02 29.42 -46.73
N SER A 480 -32.69 28.46 -47.37
CA SER A 480 -32.81 28.40 -48.82
C SER A 480 -33.55 29.65 -49.28
N THR A 481 -32.82 30.63 -49.82
CA THR A 481 -33.39 31.73 -50.60
C THR A 481 -33.99 31.14 -51.87
N ALA A 482 -35.30 30.96 -51.85
CA ALA A 482 -36.09 30.65 -53.03
C ALA A 482 -35.91 31.75 -54.08
N VAL A 483 -35.34 31.36 -55.23
CA VAL A 483 -35.32 32.17 -56.45
C VAL A 483 -36.73 32.16 -57.03
N ASN A 484 -37.43 33.29 -56.91
CA ASN A 484 -38.68 33.54 -57.60
C ASN A 484 -38.41 33.71 -59.11
N MET A 485 -38.89 32.77 -59.92
CA MET A 485 -39.13 32.95 -61.35
C MET A 485 -40.64 33.08 -61.59
N LEU A 486 -41.00 34.14 -62.33
CA LEU A 486 -42.30 34.71 -62.72
C LEU A 486 -43.28 33.73 -63.43
N PRO A 487 -44.57 34.12 -63.61
CA PRO A 487 -44.97 34.72 -64.90
C PRO A 487 -46.04 35.83 -64.87
N HIS A 488 -45.87 36.77 -65.81
CA HIS A 488 -46.87 37.54 -66.60
C HIS A 488 -48.09 38.19 -65.92
N THR A 489 -48.10 39.52 -65.87
CA THR A 489 -48.78 40.38 -66.88
C THR A 489 -48.06 41.71 -67.02
#